data_AF-A0A482Y1C3-F1
#
_entry.id   AF-A0A482Y1C3-F1
#
_cell.length_a   1.000
_cell.length_b   1.000
_cell.length_c   1.000
_cell.angle_alpha   90.00
_cell.angle_beta   90.00
_cell.angle_gamma   90.00
#
_symmetry.space_group_name_H-M   'P 1'
#
loop_
_entity.id
_entity.type
_entity.pdbx_description
1 polymer ?
#
loop_
_entity_poly.entity_id
_entity_poly.type
_entity_poly.pdbx_seq_one_letter_code
_entity_poly.pdbx_strand_id
1 'polypeptide(L)'
;MKARTLLGISLLAALLLLGAIIYPGALIQPYSGESEYYSIAHESSEAFNETIEEENLSTSDALSVEDLSQSEQRAFTQAQEQTPTEDDYGPNGWQSLGEPPVCDNTLLLCNEYEEMPAPSNDVYTVVEDTNGELYLVRVSFDIPGPALDGFDMVIEFFVKLAILGPYAFFLIYRVWTVGPPDPTLSSAGYGMALVVTVFAYPYLLMFTDISLPSWHLHALAAITWAMILVEILRGRNEIESETGQISD
;
A
#
# COMPACT_ATOMS: atom_id res chain seq x y z
N MET A 1 9.50 -11.85 33.90
CA MET A 1 10.54 -11.41 32.93
C MET A 1 11.45 -10.42 33.66
N LYS A 2 12.78 -10.40 33.41
CA LYS A 2 13.68 -9.46 34.12
C LYS A 2 13.47 -8.03 33.60
N ALA A 3 13.51 -7.02 34.46
CA ALA A 3 13.33 -5.60 34.08
C ALA A 3 14.25 -5.17 32.93
N ARG A 4 15.50 -5.63 32.94
CA ARG A 4 16.48 -5.40 31.85
C ARG A 4 16.01 -5.92 30.49
N THR A 5 15.29 -7.05 30.46
CA THR A 5 14.75 -7.62 29.22
C THR A 5 13.62 -6.77 28.69
N LEU A 6 12.71 -6.30 29.57
CA LEU A 6 11.61 -5.41 29.17
C LEU A 6 12.13 -4.08 28.64
N LEU A 7 13.15 -3.52 29.29
CA LEU A 7 13.81 -2.29 28.88
C LEU A 7 14.47 -2.43 27.50
N GLY A 8 15.14 -3.56 27.25
CA GLY A 8 15.70 -3.89 25.92
C GLY A 8 14.61 -4.03 24.84
N ILE A 9 13.50 -4.71 25.14
CA ILE A 9 12.37 -4.86 24.20
C ILE A 9 11.72 -3.51 23.92
N SER A 10 11.48 -2.67 24.93
CA SER A 10 10.91 -1.34 24.76
C SER A 10 11.82 -0.43 23.91
N LEU A 11 13.14 -0.49 24.12
CA LEU A 11 14.08 0.26 23.30
C LEU A 11 14.08 -0.24 21.85
N LEU A 12 14.08 -1.56 21.63
CA LEU A 12 14.00 -2.14 20.30
C LEU A 12 12.70 -1.72 19.58
N ALA A 13 11.56 -1.83 20.27
CA ALA A 13 10.27 -1.41 19.74
C ALA A 13 10.30 0.08 19.37
N ALA A 14 10.82 0.95 20.24
CA ALA A 14 10.92 2.37 19.95
C ALA A 14 11.77 2.67 18.71
N LEU A 15 12.91 2.01 18.56
CA LEU A 15 13.78 2.16 17.38
C LEU A 15 13.10 1.69 16.09
N LEU A 16 12.39 0.55 16.15
CA LEU A 16 11.64 0.03 15.00
C LEU A 16 10.48 0.95 14.62
N LEU A 17 9.78 1.53 15.59
CA LEU A 17 8.71 2.51 15.34
C LEU A 17 9.25 3.81 14.73
N LEU A 18 10.39 4.31 15.21
CA LEU A 18 11.04 5.47 14.58
C LEU A 18 11.51 5.17 13.16
N GLY A 19 12.04 3.97 12.92
CA GLY A 19 12.38 3.50 11.58
C GLY A 19 11.16 3.42 10.67
N ALA A 20 10.04 2.92 11.18
CA ALA A 20 8.79 2.81 10.43
C ALA A 20 8.17 4.17 10.06
N ILE A 21 8.41 5.23 10.82
CA ILE A 21 7.98 6.59 10.44
C ILE A 21 8.68 7.06 9.17
N ILE A 22 9.95 6.70 9.00
CA ILE A 22 10.79 7.12 7.87
C ILE A 22 10.66 6.14 6.69
N TYR A 23 10.31 4.88 6.96
CA TYR A 23 10.17 3.86 5.93
C TYR A 23 8.84 4.03 5.17
N PRO A 24 8.89 4.21 3.83
CA PRO A 24 7.68 4.44 3.03
C PRO A 24 6.72 3.24 3.07
N GLY A 25 7.21 2.00 3.00
CA GLY A 25 6.35 0.80 2.98
C GLY A 25 5.63 0.48 4.30
N ALA A 26 5.88 1.19 5.39
CA ALA A 26 5.14 1.00 6.64
C ALA A 26 3.74 1.62 6.54
N LEU A 27 2.68 0.90 6.93
CA LEU A 27 1.28 1.39 6.85
C LEU A 27 0.82 1.85 5.45
N ILE A 28 1.56 1.53 4.39
CA ILE A 28 1.17 1.91 3.02
C ILE A 28 -0.04 1.07 2.57
N GLN A 29 -0.88 1.66 1.73
CA GLN A 29 -1.90 0.91 1.02
C GLN A 29 -1.22 0.11 -0.10
N PRO A 30 -1.46 -1.21 -0.23
CA PRO A 30 -0.62 -2.04 -1.09
C PRO A 30 -0.80 -1.76 -2.58
N TYR A 31 -2.01 -1.32 -2.96
CA TYR A 31 -2.34 -0.86 -4.29
C TYR A 31 -2.94 0.53 -4.14
N SER A 32 -2.14 1.53 -4.44
CA SER A 32 -2.56 2.91 -4.61
C SER A 32 -1.45 3.60 -5.38
N GLY A 33 -1.74 3.95 -6.62
CA GLY A 33 -0.92 4.76 -7.50
C GLY A 33 -1.84 5.31 -8.57
N GLU A 34 -1.45 6.39 -9.23
CA GLU A 34 -2.03 6.76 -10.52
C GLU A 34 -1.64 5.65 -11.50
N SER A 35 -2.40 4.56 -11.54
CA SER A 35 -2.13 3.46 -12.45
C SER A 35 -2.66 3.79 -13.84
N GLU A 36 -1.86 3.46 -14.84
CA GLU A 36 -2.29 3.48 -16.23
C GLU A 36 -3.41 2.46 -16.44
N TYR A 37 -4.34 2.76 -17.33
CA TYR A 37 -5.37 1.83 -17.78
C TYR A 37 -4.80 0.85 -18.78
N TYR A 38 -5.16 -0.42 -18.63
CA TYR A 38 -4.86 -1.46 -19.62
C TYR A 38 -6.13 -1.83 -20.39
N SER A 39 -6.10 -1.68 -21.71
CA SER A 39 -7.23 -2.00 -22.58
C SER A 39 -6.80 -2.62 -23.89
N ILE A 40 -7.66 -3.43 -24.49
CA ILE A 40 -7.42 -4.08 -25.78
C ILE A 40 -8.60 -3.85 -26.73
N ALA A 41 -8.34 -3.79 -28.02
CA ALA A 41 -9.36 -3.75 -29.07
C ALA A 41 -9.07 -4.85 -30.10
N HIS A 42 -10.07 -5.66 -30.42
CA HIS A 42 -9.95 -6.73 -31.40
C HIS A 42 -9.96 -6.18 -32.84
N GLU A 43 -9.30 -6.84 -33.80
CA GLU A 43 -9.23 -6.41 -35.21
C GLU A 43 -10.58 -6.20 -35.89
N SER A 44 -11.62 -6.90 -35.43
CA SER A 44 -12.98 -6.75 -35.95
C SER A 44 -13.70 -5.49 -35.42
N SER A 45 -13.10 -4.76 -34.48
CA SER A 45 -13.69 -3.58 -33.85
C SER A 45 -13.43 -2.32 -34.66
N GLU A 46 -14.31 -1.34 -34.52
CA GLU A 46 -14.12 0.00 -35.10
C GLU A 46 -12.91 0.70 -34.44
N ALA A 47 -12.78 0.60 -33.11
CA ALA A 47 -11.65 1.13 -32.34
C ALA A 47 -10.28 0.69 -32.87
N PHE A 48 -10.12 -0.58 -33.23
CA PHE A 48 -8.88 -1.08 -33.81
C PHE A 48 -8.58 -0.38 -35.14
N ASN A 49 -9.55 -0.37 -36.06
CA ASN A 49 -9.36 0.20 -37.40
C ASN A 49 -9.07 1.70 -37.36
N GLU A 50 -9.84 2.45 -36.57
CA GLU A 50 -9.64 3.89 -36.39
C GLU A 50 -8.24 4.19 -35.83
N THR A 51 -7.81 3.46 -34.80
CA THR A 51 -6.54 3.75 -34.12
C THR A 51 -5.34 3.32 -34.97
N ILE A 52 -5.41 2.18 -35.68
CA ILE A 52 -4.35 1.77 -36.62
C ILE A 52 -4.16 2.82 -37.72
N GLU A 53 -5.25 3.38 -38.26
CA GLU A 53 -5.20 4.43 -39.28
C GLU A 53 -4.69 5.77 -38.73
N GLU A 54 -5.17 6.18 -37.55
CA GLU A 54 -4.82 7.47 -36.91
C GLU A 54 -3.36 7.51 -36.46
N GLU A 55 -2.90 6.45 -35.77
CA GLU A 55 -1.54 6.34 -35.25
C GLU A 55 -0.55 5.78 -36.29
N ASN A 56 -1.04 5.44 -37.50
CA ASN A 56 -0.25 4.87 -38.60
C ASN A 56 0.59 3.66 -38.15
N LEU A 57 -0.05 2.73 -37.43
CA LEU A 57 0.58 1.54 -36.89
C LEU A 57 0.70 0.43 -37.93
N SER A 58 1.78 -0.34 -37.84
CA SER A 58 2.06 -1.46 -38.73
C SER A 58 1.54 -2.76 -38.12
N THR A 59 0.60 -3.44 -38.80
CA THR A 59 0.13 -4.77 -38.37
C THR A 59 1.12 -5.87 -38.74
N SER A 60 2.07 -5.62 -39.64
CA SER A 60 3.09 -6.61 -40.03
C SER A 60 4.21 -6.78 -38.99
N ASP A 61 4.31 -5.86 -38.04
CA ASP A 61 5.28 -5.90 -36.93
C ASP A 61 4.60 -6.28 -35.60
N ALA A 62 3.46 -6.96 -35.65
CA ALA A 62 2.73 -7.40 -34.47
C ALA A 62 3.59 -8.32 -33.59
N LEU A 63 3.54 -8.11 -32.27
CA LEU A 63 4.19 -8.97 -31.30
C LEU A 63 3.32 -10.21 -31.08
N SER A 64 3.91 -11.40 -31.08
CA SER A 64 3.16 -12.60 -30.67
C SER A 64 2.86 -12.52 -29.18
N VAL A 65 1.63 -12.89 -28.78
CA VAL A 65 1.25 -13.02 -27.36
C VAL A 65 2.19 -13.99 -26.62
N GLU A 66 2.73 -15.00 -27.31
CA GLU A 66 3.66 -15.97 -26.73
C GLU A 66 5.04 -15.36 -26.40
N ASP A 67 5.41 -14.27 -27.07
CA ASP A 67 6.66 -13.54 -26.84
C ASP A 67 6.57 -12.53 -25.70
N LEU A 68 5.35 -12.24 -25.21
CA LEU A 68 5.12 -11.36 -24.08
C LEU A 68 5.55 -12.04 -22.76
N SER A 69 5.83 -11.23 -21.73
CA SER A 69 6.05 -11.73 -20.37
C SER A 69 4.79 -12.38 -19.81
N GLN A 70 4.94 -13.25 -18.80
CA GLN A 70 3.80 -13.93 -18.17
C GLN A 70 2.77 -12.93 -17.58
N SER A 71 3.25 -11.78 -17.09
CA SER A 71 2.40 -10.71 -16.55
C SER A 71 1.52 -10.09 -17.64
N GLU A 72 2.11 -9.80 -18.79
CA GLU A 72 1.41 -9.23 -19.95
C GLU A 72 0.45 -10.24 -20.59
N GLN A 73 0.85 -11.50 -20.74
CA GLN A 73 -0.04 -12.57 -21.22
C GLN A 73 -1.27 -12.71 -20.33
N ARG A 74 -1.08 -12.65 -19.00
CA ARG A 74 -2.18 -12.67 -18.03
C ARG A 74 -3.08 -11.45 -18.18
N ALA A 75 -2.53 -10.25 -18.26
CA ALA A 75 -3.30 -9.02 -18.43
C ALA A 75 -4.10 -9.01 -19.74
N PHE A 76 -3.47 -9.42 -20.84
CA PHE A 76 -4.09 -9.58 -22.14
C PHE A 76 -5.29 -10.54 -22.09
N THR A 77 -5.08 -11.74 -21.54
CA THR A 77 -6.15 -12.75 -21.39
C THR A 77 -7.29 -12.23 -20.52
N GLN A 78 -6.98 -11.60 -19.37
CA GLN A 78 -8.00 -11.02 -18.49
C GLN A 78 -8.78 -9.88 -19.14
N ALA A 79 -8.13 -9.07 -19.98
CA ALA A 79 -8.79 -8.02 -20.75
C ALA A 79 -9.70 -8.61 -21.84
N GLN A 80 -9.29 -9.69 -22.53
CA GLN A 80 -10.14 -10.41 -23.50
C GLN A 80 -11.42 -10.97 -22.87
N GLU A 81 -11.39 -11.35 -21.60
CA GLU A 81 -12.55 -11.83 -20.85
C GLU A 81 -13.55 -10.71 -20.48
N GLN A 82 -13.14 -9.43 -20.57
CA GLN A 82 -14.02 -8.29 -20.26
C GLN A 82 -14.98 -8.00 -21.42
N THR A 83 -16.17 -7.52 -21.10
CA THR A 83 -17.06 -6.98 -22.13
C THR A 83 -16.53 -5.65 -22.67
N PRO A 84 -16.73 -5.34 -23.97
CA PRO A 84 -16.40 -4.03 -24.51
C PRO A 84 -17.02 -2.92 -23.67
N THR A 85 -16.23 -1.88 -23.42
CA THR A 85 -16.60 -0.72 -22.60
C THR A 85 -17.72 0.03 -23.29
N GLU A 86 -18.79 0.34 -22.56
CA GLU A 86 -19.89 1.16 -23.07
C GLU A 86 -19.58 2.65 -22.90
N ASP A 87 -19.81 3.43 -23.95
CA ASP A 87 -19.87 4.89 -23.92
C ASP A 87 -21.32 5.39 -24.15
N ASP A 88 -21.51 6.71 -24.22
CA ASP A 88 -22.82 7.34 -24.42
C ASP A 88 -23.52 6.92 -25.74
N TYR A 89 -22.81 6.30 -26.67
CA TYR A 89 -23.28 5.90 -28.00
C TYR A 89 -23.30 4.37 -28.22
N GLY A 90 -22.74 3.58 -27.31
CA GLY A 90 -22.76 2.12 -27.35
C GLY A 90 -21.42 1.49 -26.95
N PRO A 91 -21.18 0.20 -27.24
CA PRO A 91 -19.88 -0.41 -26.99
C PRO A 91 -18.82 0.21 -27.91
N ASN A 92 -17.79 0.83 -27.32
CA ASN A 92 -16.74 1.56 -28.04
C ASN A 92 -15.67 0.65 -28.66
N GLY A 93 -15.83 -0.68 -28.58
CA GLY A 93 -14.89 -1.67 -29.12
C GLY A 93 -13.68 -2.00 -28.23
N TRP A 94 -13.43 -1.24 -27.16
CA TRP A 94 -12.33 -1.49 -26.23
C TRP A 94 -12.77 -2.37 -25.07
N GLN A 95 -12.09 -3.50 -24.87
CA GLN A 95 -12.22 -4.33 -23.66
C GLN A 95 -11.17 -3.86 -22.65
N SER A 96 -11.60 -3.35 -21.50
CA SER A 96 -10.71 -2.71 -20.53
C SER A 96 -10.60 -3.53 -19.25
N LEU A 97 -9.37 -3.81 -18.83
CA LEU A 97 -9.08 -4.32 -17.48
C LEU A 97 -9.21 -3.21 -16.42
N GLY A 98 -9.38 -1.96 -16.86
CA GLY A 98 -9.38 -0.79 -15.99
C GLY A 98 -7.96 -0.45 -15.56
N GLU A 99 -7.85 0.05 -14.33
CA GLU A 99 -6.60 0.27 -13.61
C GLU A 99 -6.17 -1.06 -12.94
N PRO A 100 -5.24 -1.84 -13.53
CA PRO A 100 -4.78 -3.07 -12.91
C PRO A 100 -4.08 -2.75 -11.58
N PRO A 101 -4.30 -3.56 -10.53
CA PRO A 101 -3.69 -3.31 -9.23
C PRO A 101 -2.18 -3.57 -9.28
N VAL A 102 -1.41 -2.49 -9.44
CA VAL A 102 0.06 -2.52 -9.38
C VAL A 102 0.51 -2.29 -7.93
N CYS A 103 1.40 -3.15 -7.45
CA CYS A 103 1.93 -3.06 -6.10
C CYS A 103 2.87 -1.86 -5.94
N ASP A 104 2.85 -1.23 -4.76
CA ASP A 104 3.85 -0.25 -4.41
C ASP A 104 5.26 -0.87 -4.37
N ASN A 105 6.24 -0.20 -4.99
CA ASN A 105 7.61 -0.71 -5.17
C ASN A 105 8.40 -0.87 -3.86
N THR A 106 7.88 -0.36 -2.74
CA THR A 106 8.51 -0.49 -1.43
C THR A 106 8.11 -1.78 -0.70
N LEU A 107 7.12 -2.50 -1.23
CA LEU A 107 6.68 -3.79 -0.71
C LEU A 107 7.63 -4.93 -1.10
N LEU A 108 7.73 -5.93 -0.22
CA LEU A 108 8.61 -7.09 -0.44
C LEU A 108 7.97 -8.19 -1.28
N LEU A 109 6.64 -8.20 -1.34
CA LEU A 109 5.84 -9.23 -2.00
C LEU A 109 4.67 -8.55 -2.68
N CYS A 110 4.37 -9.01 -3.89
CA CYS A 110 3.17 -8.67 -4.63
C CYS A 110 2.41 -9.95 -4.94
N ASN A 111 1.08 -9.92 -4.84
CA ASN A 111 0.18 -11.01 -5.23
C ASN A 111 -0.51 -10.75 -6.58
N GLU A 112 -0.38 -9.55 -7.15
CA GLU A 112 -0.96 -9.16 -8.44
C GLU A 112 0.16 -8.73 -9.41
N TYR A 113 0.20 -7.46 -9.82
CA TYR A 113 1.16 -6.94 -10.78
C TYR A 113 2.30 -6.20 -10.07
N GLU A 114 3.54 -6.66 -10.23
CA GLU A 114 4.72 -5.96 -9.69
C GLU A 114 4.99 -4.64 -10.44
N GLU A 115 4.75 -4.64 -11.75
CA GLU A 115 4.87 -3.50 -12.65
C GLU A 115 3.67 -3.49 -13.60
N MET A 116 3.37 -2.33 -14.18
CA MET A 116 2.30 -2.18 -15.17
C MET A 116 2.56 -3.12 -16.37
N PRO A 117 1.63 -4.02 -16.74
CA PRO A 117 1.81 -4.87 -17.90
C PRO A 117 1.76 -4.02 -19.18
N ALA A 118 2.90 -3.85 -19.85
CA ALA A 118 3.02 -3.00 -21.03
C ALA A 118 3.91 -3.69 -22.09
N PRO A 119 3.30 -4.31 -23.14
CA PRO A 119 4.02 -5.03 -24.20
C PRO A 119 5.14 -4.23 -24.88
N SER A 120 5.03 -2.90 -24.85
CA SER A 120 6.08 -1.98 -25.27
C SER A 120 6.00 -0.68 -24.45
N ASN A 121 6.98 0.21 -24.65
CA ASN A 121 6.96 1.56 -24.07
C ASN A 121 6.03 2.53 -24.82
N ASP A 122 5.39 2.07 -25.90
CA ASP A 122 4.47 2.88 -26.69
C ASP A 122 3.04 2.75 -26.13
N VAL A 123 2.27 3.84 -26.25
CA VAL A 123 0.86 3.91 -25.78
C VAL A 123 0.01 2.84 -26.46
N TYR A 124 0.31 2.53 -27.72
CA TYR A 124 -0.39 1.56 -28.54
C TYR A 124 0.57 0.51 -29.08
N THR A 125 0.21 -0.77 -28.96
CA THR A 125 1.00 -1.88 -29.48
C THR A 125 0.09 -2.91 -30.12
N VAL A 126 0.45 -3.42 -31.30
CA VAL A 126 -0.29 -4.50 -31.97
C VAL A 126 0.24 -5.85 -31.49
N VAL A 127 -0.66 -6.70 -31.02
CA VAL A 127 -0.37 -8.05 -30.50
C VAL A 127 -1.17 -9.07 -31.30
N GLU A 128 -0.54 -10.15 -31.73
CA GLU A 128 -1.15 -11.30 -32.39
C GLU A 128 -1.44 -12.40 -31.37
N ASP A 129 -2.70 -12.82 -31.27
CA ASP A 129 -3.10 -13.96 -30.44
C ASP A 129 -2.70 -15.29 -31.08
N THR A 130 -2.67 -16.36 -30.29
CA THR A 130 -2.39 -17.74 -30.71
C THR A 130 -3.27 -18.26 -31.87
N ASN A 131 -4.44 -17.65 -32.09
CA ASN A 131 -5.35 -17.97 -33.20
C ASN A 131 -5.05 -17.19 -34.50
N GLY A 132 -4.07 -16.29 -34.49
CA GLY A 132 -3.73 -15.39 -35.59
C GLY A 132 -4.63 -14.15 -35.68
N GLU A 133 -5.44 -13.90 -34.65
CA GLU A 133 -6.26 -12.69 -34.53
C GLU A 133 -5.42 -11.53 -33.99
N LEU A 134 -5.58 -10.34 -34.56
CA LEU A 134 -4.85 -9.16 -34.13
C LEU A 134 -5.64 -8.37 -33.08
N TYR A 135 -4.92 -7.87 -32.10
CA TYR A 135 -5.42 -7.01 -31.04
C TYR A 135 -4.54 -5.78 -30.91
N LEU A 136 -5.17 -4.64 -30.67
CA LEU A 136 -4.49 -3.41 -30.32
C LEU A 136 -4.52 -3.25 -28.81
N VAL A 137 -3.37 -3.29 -28.17
CA VAL A 137 -3.21 -3.01 -26.74
C VAL A 137 -2.99 -1.51 -26.58
N ARG A 138 -3.75 -0.89 -25.66
CA ARG A 138 -3.59 0.50 -25.24
C ARG A 138 -3.28 0.56 -23.76
N VAL A 139 -2.21 1.27 -23.43
CA VAL A 139 -1.81 1.63 -22.07
C VAL A 139 -1.91 3.15 -21.94
N SER A 140 -2.84 3.67 -21.12
CA SER A 140 -3.14 5.12 -21.05
C SER A 140 -3.32 5.62 -19.63
N PHE A 141 -2.84 6.82 -19.31
CA PHE A 141 -3.11 7.47 -18.01
C PHE A 141 -4.55 8.00 -17.93
N ASP A 142 -5.26 7.77 -16.81
CA ASP A 142 -6.32 8.72 -16.42
C ASP A 142 -5.62 9.98 -15.90
N ILE A 143 -6.05 11.14 -16.36
CA ILE A 143 -5.78 12.38 -15.63
C ILE A 143 -7.08 12.80 -14.95
N PRO A 144 -7.11 12.77 -13.61
CA PRO A 144 -7.65 13.93 -12.93
C PRO A 144 -6.91 14.24 -11.62
N GLY A 145 -6.16 15.35 -11.59
CA GLY A 145 -5.82 16.03 -10.33
C GLY A 145 -4.34 16.28 -10.12
N PRO A 146 -3.99 17.21 -9.21
CA PRO A 146 -2.68 17.82 -9.20
C PRO A 146 -1.63 16.82 -8.73
N ALA A 147 -0.68 16.52 -9.61
CA ALA A 147 0.60 15.92 -9.29
C ALA A 147 1.23 16.67 -8.09
N LEU A 148 1.05 16.10 -6.91
CA LEU A 148 1.65 16.49 -5.66
C LEU A 148 2.39 15.28 -5.09
N ASP A 149 3.17 14.62 -5.93
CA ASP A 149 4.06 13.50 -5.57
C ASP A 149 4.96 13.83 -4.36
N GLY A 150 5.27 15.11 -4.15
CA GLY A 150 6.01 15.57 -2.96
C GLY A 150 5.14 15.88 -1.75
N PHE A 151 3.87 16.24 -1.92
CA PHE A 151 2.99 16.65 -0.82
C PHE A 151 2.35 15.44 -0.13
N ASP A 152 2.02 14.38 -0.88
CA ASP A 152 1.47 13.15 -0.32
C ASP A 152 2.49 12.43 0.56
N MET A 153 3.76 12.37 0.14
CA MET A 153 4.85 11.83 0.96
C MET A 153 5.03 12.61 2.28
N VAL A 154 4.86 13.93 2.24
CA VAL A 154 4.94 14.79 3.44
C VAL A 154 3.74 14.56 4.35
N ILE A 155 2.53 14.49 3.81
CA ILE A 155 1.31 14.19 4.56
C ILE A 155 1.44 12.81 5.22
N GLU A 156 1.85 11.79 4.47
CA GLU A 156 2.04 10.44 4.95
C GLU A 156 3.05 10.39 6.11
N PHE A 157 4.17 11.10 5.98
CA PHE A 157 5.15 11.24 7.06
C PHE A 157 4.52 11.84 8.33
N PHE A 158 3.74 12.92 8.21
CA PHE A 158 3.08 13.54 9.38
C PHE A 158 1.99 12.64 9.98
N VAL A 159 1.28 11.86 9.17
CA VAL A 159 0.31 10.86 9.63
C VAL A 159 1.03 9.77 10.42
N LYS A 160 2.09 9.18 9.88
CA LYS A 160 2.93 8.18 10.58
C LYS A 160 3.51 8.75 11.87
N LEU A 161 4.02 9.98 11.83
CA LEU A 161 4.55 10.66 13.00
C LEU A 161 3.47 10.85 14.09
N ALA A 162 2.25 11.22 13.72
CA ALA A 162 1.15 11.41 14.66
C ALA A 162 0.66 10.08 15.28
N ILE A 163 0.72 8.98 14.54
CA ILE A 163 0.30 7.64 15.00
C ILE A 163 1.39 6.98 15.85
N LEU A 164 2.63 6.93 15.33
CA LEU A 164 3.72 6.12 15.90
C LEU A 164 4.64 6.93 16.82
N GLY A 165 4.85 8.21 16.50
CA GLY A 165 5.77 9.11 17.20
C GLY A 165 5.50 9.23 18.71
N PRO A 166 4.24 9.48 19.15
CA PRO A 166 3.93 9.57 20.57
C PRO A 166 4.32 8.32 21.35
N TYR A 167 4.08 7.12 20.80
CA TYR A 167 4.40 5.87 21.48
C TYR A 167 5.89 5.58 21.50
N ALA A 168 6.59 5.83 20.38
CA ALA A 168 8.04 5.72 20.32
C ALA A 168 8.71 6.64 21.35
N PHE A 169 8.27 7.90 21.43
CA PHE A 169 8.75 8.87 22.41
C PHE A 169 8.44 8.43 23.85
N PHE A 170 7.23 7.92 24.10
CA PHE A 170 6.84 7.39 25.41
C PHE A 170 7.77 6.25 25.86
N LEU A 171 8.07 5.29 24.98
CA LEU A 171 8.98 4.18 25.29
C LEU A 171 10.42 4.67 25.55
N ILE A 172 10.93 5.61 24.74
CA ILE A 172 12.26 6.20 24.95
C ILE A 172 12.32 6.95 26.28
N TYR A 173 11.29 7.75 26.58
CA TYR A 173 11.19 8.48 27.83
C TYR A 173 11.27 7.54 29.03
N ARG A 174 10.54 6.42 29.00
CA ARG A 174 10.57 5.37 30.03
C ARG A 174 11.92 4.68 30.17
N VAL A 175 12.67 4.54 29.09
CA VAL A 175 14.00 3.93 29.09
C VAL A 175 15.05 4.88 29.66
N TRP A 176 14.90 6.19 29.41
CA TRP A 176 15.90 7.20 29.77
C TRP A 176 15.72 7.78 31.18
N THR A 177 14.50 7.83 31.71
CA THR A 177 14.27 8.35 33.06
C THR A 177 14.71 7.34 34.12
N VAL A 178 15.43 7.83 35.13
CA VAL A 178 15.90 7.04 36.28
C VAL A 178 14.79 6.89 37.35
N GLY A 179 13.61 7.48 37.11
CA GLY A 179 12.45 7.48 38.01
C GLY A 179 11.40 6.44 37.62
N PRO A 180 10.47 6.11 38.54
CA PRO A 180 9.50 5.04 38.33
C PRO A 180 8.41 5.37 37.28
N PRO A 181 7.68 4.35 36.80
CA PRO A 181 8.07 2.93 36.79
C PRO A 181 8.80 2.49 35.50
N ASP A 182 9.62 1.44 35.66
CA ASP A 182 10.22 0.64 34.59
C ASP A 182 9.18 0.26 33.52
N PRO A 183 9.59 0.04 32.26
CA PRO A 183 8.69 -0.44 31.22
C PRO A 183 7.99 -1.72 31.66
N THR A 184 6.67 -1.71 31.50
CA THR A 184 5.78 -2.78 31.93
C THR A 184 5.69 -3.82 30.82
N LEU A 185 5.29 -5.05 31.16
CA LEU A 185 5.04 -6.08 30.12
C LEU A 185 3.94 -5.61 29.14
N SER A 186 2.96 -4.85 29.64
CA SER A 186 1.89 -4.24 28.85
C SER A 186 2.44 -3.22 27.85
N SER A 187 3.27 -2.27 28.31
CA SER A 187 3.84 -1.25 27.43
C SER A 187 4.82 -1.84 26.40
N ALA A 188 5.69 -2.76 26.82
CA ALA A 188 6.62 -3.43 25.91
C ALA A 188 5.86 -4.31 24.89
N GLY A 189 4.85 -5.03 25.35
CA GLY A 189 4.01 -5.91 24.52
C GLY A 189 3.21 -5.11 23.49
N TYR A 190 2.57 -4.01 23.89
CA TYR A 190 1.85 -3.14 22.95
C TYR A 190 2.80 -2.51 21.94
N GLY A 191 3.97 -2.04 22.35
CA GLY A 191 4.97 -1.50 21.42
C GLY A 191 5.37 -2.50 20.33
N MET A 192 5.63 -3.75 20.71
CA MET A 192 5.92 -4.82 19.75
C MET A 192 4.71 -5.17 18.87
N ALA A 193 3.50 -5.19 19.43
CA ALA A 193 2.28 -5.42 18.65
C ALA A 193 2.05 -4.30 17.63
N LEU A 194 2.36 -3.04 17.99
CA LEU A 194 2.30 -1.91 17.08
C LEU A 194 3.30 -2.07 15.93
N VAL A 195 4.56 -2.44 16.24
CA VAL A 195 5.59 -2.73 15.23
C VAL A 195 5.10 -3.82 14.26
N VAL A 196 4.62 -4.95 14.78
CA VAL A 196 4.12 -6.04 13.94
C VAL A 196 2.96 -5.58 13.08
N THR A 197 1.98 -4.86 13.66
CA THR A 197 0.83 -4.32 12.93
C THR A 197 1.29 -3.42 11.79
N VAL A 198 2.21 -2.50 12.05
CA VAL A 198 2.70 -1.51 11.06
C VAL A 198 3.34 -2.15 9.83
N PHE A 199 4.14 -3.21 10.03
CA PHE A 199 4.80 -3.91 8.92
C PHE A 199 3.90 -4.98 8.29
N ALA A 200 3.01 -5.61 9.05
CA ALA A 200 2.07 -6.59 8.52
C ALA A 200 0.91 -5.94 7.77
N TYR A 201 0.57 -4.69 8.09
CA TYR A 201 -0.57 -3.96 7.54
C TYR A 201 -0.72 -4.04 6.01
N PRO A 202 0.29 -3.70 5.18
CA PRO A 202 0.13 -3.76 3.72
C PRO A 202 -0.16 -5.18 3.23
N TYR A 203 0.49 -6.19 3.82
CA TYR A 203 0.28 -7.59 3.45
C TYR A 203 -1.06 -8.13 3.93
N LEU A 204 -1.55 -7.66 5.08
CA LEU A 204 -2.89 -8.00 5.53
C LEU A 204 -3.93 -7.44 4.55
N LEU A 205 -3.77 -6.20 4.09
CA LEU A 205 -4.66 -5.65 3.05
C LEU A 205 -4.55 -6.38 1.72
N MET A 206 -3.37 -6.84 1.35
CA MET A 206 -3.12 -7.58 0.12
C MET A 206 -3.77 -8.98 0.11
N PHE A 207 -3.65 -9.71 1.22
CA PHE A 207 -4.09 -11.11 1.31
C PHE A 207 -5.45 -11.31 1.98
N THR A 208 -6.09 -10.23 2.42
CA THR A 208 -7.44 -10.28 2.96
C THR A 208 -8.32 -9.36 2.14
N ASP A 209 -9.47 -9.84 1.68
CA ASP A 209 -10.50 -9.01 1.01
C ASP A 209 -11.17 -8.00 1.97
N ILE A 210 -10.47 -7.61 3.04
CA ILE A 210 -10.95 -6.73 4.09
C ILE A 210 -10.74 -5.30 3.60
N SER A 211 -11.79 -4.72 3.04
CA SER A 211 -11.89 -3.27 2.89
C SER A 211 -11.96 -2.64 4.28
N LEU A 212 -10.82 -2.18 4.81
CA LEU A 212 -10.82 -1.47 6.09
C LEU A 212 -11.55 -0.12 5.93
N PRO A 213 -12.40 0.28 6.89
CA PRO A 213 -13.03 1.59 6.85
C PRO A 213 -11.98 2.71 6.84
N SER A 214 -12.22 3.83 6.17
CA SER A 214 -11.28 4.96 6.07
C SER A 214 -10.80 5.53 7.44
N TRP A 215 -11.52 5.24 8.53
CA TRP A 215 -11.17 5.68 9.88
C TRP A 215 -10.20 4.75 10.64
N HIS A 216 -9.77 3.62 10.08
CA HIS A 216 -8.98 2.62 10.82
C HIS A 216 -7.62 3.17 11.33
N LEU A 217 -6.89 3.98 10.54
CA LEU A 217 -5.66 4.65 11.00
C LEU A 217 -5.92 5.62 12.15
N HIS A 218 -7.04 6.33 12.10
CA HIS A 218 -7.47 7.25 13.17
C HIS A 218 -7.80 6.48 14.46
N ALA A 219 -8.44 5.32 14.34
CA ALA A 219 -8.66 4.43 15.48
C ALA A 219 -7.35 3.89 16.06
N LEU A 220 -6.39 3.52 15.22
CA LEU A 220 -5.06 3.11 15.68
C LEU A 220 -4.36 4.22 16.46
N ALA A 221 -4.46 5.47 15.99
CA ALA A 221 -3.97 6.63 16.73
C ALA A 221 -4.66 6.75 18.10
N ALA A 222 -6.00 6.72 18.13
CA ALA A 222 -6.77 6.84 19.36
C ALA A 222 -6.44 5.74 20.39
N ILE A 223 -6.30 4.49 19.94
CA ILE A 223 -5.89 3.36 20.79
C ILE A 223 -4.49 3.61 21.36
N THR A 224 -3.56 4.07 20.52
CA THR A 224 -2.18 4.37 20.94
C THR A 224 -2.14 5.45 22.02
N TRP A 225 -2.89 6.54 21.84
CA TRP A 225 -3.02 7.60 22.84
C TRP A 225 -3.69 7.11 24.14
N ALA A 226 -4.73 6.30 24.03
CA ALA A 226 -5.39 5.71 25.19
C ALA A 226 -4.43 4.82 25.99
N MET A 227 -3.61 4.01 25.32
CA MET A 227 -2.62 3.16 25.98
C MET A 227 -1.54 3.97 26.71
N ILE A 228 -1.07 5.08 26.12
CA ILE A 228 -0.14 6.01 26.79
C ILE A 228 -0.79 6.55 28.07
N LEU A 229 -2.03 7.04 27.98
CA LEU A 229 -2.75 7.59 29.14
C LEU A 229 -2.93 6.55 30.25
N VAL A 230 -3.32 5.31 29.91
CA VAL A 230 -3.46 4.21 30.88
C VAL A 230 -2.14 3.93 31.59
N GLU A 231 -1.03 3.84 30.87
CA GLU A 231 0.28 3.55 31.48
C GLU A 231 0.80 4.72 32.35
N ILE A 232 0.50 5.97 31.99
CA ILE A 232 0.81 7.15 32.81
C ILE A 232 0.00 7.13 34.10
N LEU A 233 -1.32 6.91 34.01
CA LEU A 233 -2.20 6.85 35.19
C LEU A 233 -1.82 5.69 36.11
N ARG A 234 -1.45 4.55 35.54
CA ARG A 234 -0.96 3.38 36.30
C ARG A 234 0.32 3.71 37.05
N GLY A 235 1.29 4.33 36.37
CA GLY A 235 2.54 4.73 37.02
C GLY A 235 2.36 5.77 38.12
N ARG A 236 1.40 6.69 37.96
CA ARG A 236 1.03 7.64 39.00
C ARG A 236 0.45 6.95 40.24
N ASN A 237 -0.49 6.01 40.05
CA ASN A 237 -1.11 5.28 41.15
C ASN A 237 -0.10 4.43 41.94
N GLU A 238 0.89 3.85 41.25
CA GLU A 238 1.97 3.10 41.91
C GLU A 238 2.80 4.02 42.83
N ILE A 239 3.19 5.21 42.38
CA ILE A 239 3.93 6.19 43.18
C ILE A 239 3.13 6.68 44.39
N GLU A 240 1.84 6.98 44.20
CA GLU A 240 0.94 7.40 45.29
C GLU A 240 0.79 6.28 46.35
N SER A 241 0.76 5.01 45.92
CA SER A 241 0.70 3.87 46.85
C SER A 241 1.99 3.66 47.65
N GLU A 242 3.16 3.85 47.03
CA GLU A 242 4.46 3.72 47.71
C GLU A 242 4.71 4.85 48.70
N THR A 243 4.28 6.07 48.37
CA THR A 243 4.42 7.24 49.26
C THR A 243 3.40 7.24 50.40
N GLY A 244 2.17 6.75 50.16
CA GLY A 244 1.14 6.61 51.20
C GLY A 244 1.45 5.54 52.26
N GLN A 245 2.27 4.54 51.94
CA GLN A 245 2.74 3.54 52.91
C GLN A 245 3.84 4.03 53.86
N ILE A 246 4.45 5.19 53.60
CA ILE A 246 5.55 5.74 54.42
C ILE A 246 5.00 6.62 55.57
N SER A 247 3.68 6.88 55.61
CA SER A 247 3.05 7.80 56.56
C SER A 247 2.33 7.18 57.76
N ASP A 248 2.43 5.86 57.99
CA ASP A 248 1.95 5.16 59.20
C ASP A 248 3.10 4.60 60.04
#